data_AF-A0A8J7XTE4-F1
#
_entry.id   AF-A0A8J7XTE4-F1
#
_cell.length_a   1.000
_cell.length_b   1.000
_cell.length_c   1.000
_cell.angle_alpha   90.00
_cell.angle_beta   90.00
_cell.angle_gamma   90.00
#
_symmetry.space_group_name_H-M   'P 1'
#
loop_
_entity.id
_entity.type
_entity.pdbx_description
1 polymer ?
#
loop_
_entity_poly.entity_id
_entity_poly.type
_entity_poly.pdbx_seq_one_letter_code
_entity_poly.pdbx_strand_id
1 'polypeptide(L)'
;MKDLFAKCGVNCGHCPSYKENLKTDLDRQRCSDGWHKYHGFRLAPDKIRPCDGCQIYPEKLTYRVCPVSHIRNCAIKTGVETCANCSVYPCEALKVHKDINREEVASRLGAPIPEEDYLTFIEPYEGLNHLKAIRASLKPVQIVEAVKVPHLKSGIIDFPEDLPLTEDETAAFKALHQLLSTISTITADSYATQEMLSRRRQYFLKLLWMFGLYGEFKEDHKFSLVSDGETYLDQNLEGKQSRVVQYFELLKEYGVHCDLVPLGDGWLLPSGWLRRKTKKWNKGWFITMALDDTSGGSPALKALKSYATNLDEKYGKKAFRYFLKTDMQILKEKIRGDLSDKR
;
A
#
# COMPACT_ATOMS: atom_id res chain seq x y z
N MET A 1 -4.44 27.86 20.08
CA MET A 1 -4.31 27.81 18.61
C MET A 1 -5.71 27.86 18.02
N LYS A 2 -5.90 28.24 16.75
CA LYS A 2 -7.22 28.25 16.12
C LYS A 2 -7.43 26.93 15.39
N ASP A 3 -8.63 26.36 15.47
CA ASP A 3 -8.96 25.16 14.71
C ASP A 3 -8.85 25.39 13.20
N LEU A 4 -8.12 24.49 12.55
CA LEU A 4 -7.99 24.46 11.09
C LEU A 4 -7.93 22.99 10.66
N PHE A 5 -9.09 22.41 10.36
CA PHE A 5 -9.18 21.02 9.94
C PHE A 5 -8.71 20.85 8.50
N ALA A 6 -7.85 19.87 8.27
CA ALA A 6 -7.42 19.42 6.96
C ALA A 6 -8.57 18.73 6.21
N LYS A 7 -8.37 18.49 4.91
CA LYS A 7 -9.30 17.68 4.10
C LYS A 7 -9.56 16.30 4.73
N CYS A 8 -8.54 15.69 5.34
CA CYS A 8 -8.61 14.39 6.01
C CYS A 8 -9.02 14.45 7.49
N GLY A 9 -9.35 15.63 8.04
CA GLY A 9 -9.76 15.79 9.43
C GLY A 9 -8.67 16.16 10.42
N VAL A 10 -7.39 15.98 10.08
CA VAL A 10 -6.27 16.41 10.96
C VAL A 10 -6.38 17.90 11.28
N ASN A 11 -6.35 18.28 12.55
CA ASN A 11 -6.35 19.68 12.97
C ASN A 11 -4.98 20.30 12.73
N CYS A 12 -4.78 20.84 11.53
CA CYS A 12 -3.53 21.51 11.14
C CYS A 12 -3.23 22.70 12.06
N GLY A 13 -4.25 23.40 12.56
CA GLY A 13 -4.05 24.56 13.43
C GLY A 13 -3.34 24.21 14.73
N HIS A 14 -3.52 22.97 15.21
CA HIS A 14 -2.91 22.47 16.44
C HIS A 14 -1.66 21.62 16.19
N CYS A 15 -1.33 21.34 14.92
CA CYS A 15 -0.16 20.55 14.56
C CYS A 15 1.14 21.32 14.85
N PRO A 16 2.12 20.72 15.55
CA PRO A 16 3.41 21.37 15.84
C PRO A 16 4.21 21.78 14.61
N SER A 17 3.99 21.14 13.46
CA SER A 17 4.68 21.48 12.20
C SER A 17 3.99 22.59 11.41
N TYR A 18 2.80 23.04 11.82
CA TYR A 18 2.10 24.12 11.13
C TYR A 18 2.89 25.42 11.25
N LYS A 19 2.93 26.21 10.17
CA LYS A 19 3.79 27.38 10.08
C LYS A 19 3.57 28.43 11.17
N GLU A 20 2.37 28.50 11.74
CA GLU A 20 2.08 29.41 12.86
C GLU A 20 2.63 28.91 14.20
N ASN A 21 2.89 27.60 14.30
CA ASN A 21 3.36 26.90 15.50
C ASN A 21 4.87 26.57 15.45
N LEU A 22 5.50 26.63 14.28
CA LEU A 22 6.90 26.28 14.06
C LEU A 22 7.75 27.49 13.66
N LYS A 23 8.18 28.30 14.64
CA LYS A 23 8.87 29.59 14.41
C LYS A 23 10.34 29.58 14.81
N THR A 24 10.69 28.79 15.81
CA THR A 24 12.03 28.78 16.44
C THR A 24 12.67 27.39 16.37
N ASP A 25 13.97 27.32 16.68
CA ASP A 25 14.66 26.04 16.80
C ASP A 25 14.15 25.20 17.97
N LEU A 26 13.66 25.85 19.04
CA LEU A 26 12.98 25.17 20.15
C LEU A 26 11.67 24.51 19.70
N ASP A 27 10.90 25.16 18.84
CA ASP A 27 9.66 24.56 18.28
C ASP A 27 10.00 23.33 17.42
N ARG A 28 11.08 23.40 16.63
CA ARG A 28 11.57 22.27 15.83
C ARG A 28 12.01 21.11 16.71
N GLN A 29 12.73 21.40 17.80
CA GLN A 29 13.14 20.38 18.77
C GLN A 29 11.91 19.72 19.41
N ARG A 30 10.96 20.52 19.92
CA ARG A 30 9.69 20.04 20.48
C ARG A 30 8.91 19.17 19.50
N CYS A 31 8.80 19.60 18.24
CA CYS A 31 8.13 18.85 17.18
C CYS A 31 8.82 17.50 16.91
N SER A 32 10.16 17.50 16.79
CA SER A 32 10.96 16.27 16.60
C SER A 32 10.73 15.29 17.75
N ASP A 33 10.82 15.76 18.99
CA ASP A 33 10.77 14.90 20.17
C ASP A 33 9.36 14.34 20.40
N GLY A 34 8.32 15.16 20.19
CA GLY A 34 6.95 14.70 20.24
C GLY A 34 6.61 13.70 19.14
N TRP A 35 7.08 13.91 17.90
CA TRP A 35 6.94 12.91 16.84
C TRP A 35 7.67 11.61 17.15
N HIS A 36 8.86 11.69 17.72
CA HIS A 36 9.61 10.52 18.11
C HIS A 36 8.88 9.72 19.20
N LYS A 37 8.42 10.41 20.25
CA LYS A 37 7.74 9.81 21.40
C LYS A 37 6.35 9.27 21.04
N TYR A 38 5.52 10.08 20.39
CA TYR A 38 4.09 9.78 20.21
C TYR A 38 3.75 9.17 18.84
N HIS A 39 4.57 9.36 17.82
CA HIS A 39 4.34 8.75 16.50
C HIS A 39 5.38 7.70 16.13
N GLY A 40 6.48 7.57 16.89
CA GLY A 40 7.50 6.55 16.66
C GLY A 40 8.41 6.83 15.46
N PHE A 41 8.41 8.05 14.92
CA PHE A 41 9.34 8.46 13.86
C PHE A 41 10.08 9.73 14.27
N ARG A 42 11.33 9.88 13.82
CA ARG A 42 12.15 11.05 14.15
C ARG A 42 12.61 11.73 12.88
N LEU A 43 12.43 13.05 12.84
CA LEU A 43 13.06 13.93 11.87
C LEU A 43 14.01 14.84 12.64
N ALA A 44 15.21 15.06 12.10
CA ALA A 44 16.12 16.00 12.72
C ALA A 44 15.48 17.41 12.73
N PRO A 45 15.59 18.19 13.82
CA PRO A 45 14.92 19.49 13.95
C PRO A 45 15.19 20.44 12.77
N ASP A 46 16.43 20.46 12.26
CA ASP A 46 16.85 21.26 11.10
C ASP A 46 16.13 20.86 9.80
N LYS A 47 15.59 19.65 9.72
CA LYS A 47 14.83 19.13 8.56
C LYS A 47 13.33 19.40 8.64
N ILE A 48 12.80 19.79 9.80
CA ILE A 48 11.36 20.03 9.98
C ILE A 48 11.02 21.41 9.42
N ARG A 49 10.36 21.49 8.26
CA ARG A 49 10.01 22.79 7.64
C ARG A 49 8.58 23.23 8.02
N PRO A 50 8.33 24.55 8.11
CA PRO A 50 6.98 25.09 8.35
C PRO A 50 5.98 24.59 7.30
N CYS A 51 4.93 23.92 7.75
CA CYS A 51 3.88 23.39 6.89
C CYS A 51 2.81 24.44 6.64
N ASP A 52 2.45 24.64 5.37
CA ASP A 52 1.40 25.56 4.95
C ASP A 52 -0.01 25.12 5.35
N GLY A 53 -0.19 23.84 5.69
CA GLY A 53 -1.49 23.24 5.96
C GLY A 53 -2.19 22.75 4.70
N CYS A 54 -3.26 21.98 4.90
CA CYS A 54 -3.93 21.25 3.82
C CYS A 54 -4.95 22.10 3.04
N GLN A 55 -5.50 23.15 3.67
CA GLN A 55 -6.53 24.02 3.11
C GLN A 55 -5.99 25.07 2.12
N ILE A 56 -4.67 25.26 2.06
CA ILE A 56 -4.06 26.16 1.07
C ILE A 56 -4.18 25.57 -0.33
N TYR A 57 -4.59 26.40 -1.28
CA TYR A 57 -4.70 26.03 -2.69
C TYR A 57 -3.34 25.64 -3.30
N PRO A 58 -3.30 24.68 -4.24
CA PRO A 58 -2.05 24.15 -4.80
C PRO A 58 -1.06 25.22 -5.30
N GLU A 59 -1.54 26.28 -5.94
CA GLU A 59 -0.72 27.35 -6.51
C GLU A 59 -0.04 28.26 -5.48
N LYS A 60 -0.52 28.25 -4.23
CA LYS A 60 0.06 29.00 -3.11
C LYS A 60 0.85 28.11 -2.14
N LEU A 61 0.94 26.80 -2.41
CA LEU A 61 1.57 25.83 -1.53
C LEU A 61 3.09 25.84 -1.71
N THR A 62 3.82 26.27 -0.70
CA THR A 62 5.30 26.29 -0.73
C THR A 62 5.88 24.99 -0.20
N TYR A 63 5.29 24.45 0.88
CA TYR A 63 5.75 23.22 1.50
C TYR A 63 4.64 22.49 2.28
N ARG A 64 4.66 21.15 2.23
CA ARG A 64 3.72 20.30 2.96
C ARG A 64 4.40 19.03 3.48
N VAL A 65 4.21 18.76 4.77
CA VAL A 65 4.70 17.53 5.43
C VAL A 65 3.75 16.34 5.21
N CYS A 66 2.44 16.59 5.07
CA CYS A 66 1.42 15.54 5.10
C CYS A 66 1.52 14.55 3.91
N PRO A 67 1.63 13.23 4.18
CA PRO A 67 1.79 12.19 3.16
C PRO A 67 0.48 11.82 2.45
N VAL A 68 -0.66 12.33 2.91
CA VAL A 68 -2.00 11.93 2.42
C VAL A 68 -2.43 12.75 1.20
N SER A 69 -1.56 12.80 0.20
CA SER A 69 -1.77 13.63 -1.00
C SER A 69 -3.02 13.23 -1.77
N HIS A 70 -3.36 11.95 -1.84
CA HIS A 70 -4.48 11.44 -2.62
C HIS A 70 -5.85 11.87 -2.04
N ILE A 71 -6.02 11.89 -0.70
CA ILE A 71 -7.24 12.40 -0.05
C ILE A 71 -7.40 13.90 -0.31
N ARG A 72 -6.33 14.69 -0.17
CA ARG A 72 -6.38 16.13 -0.48
C ARG A 72 -6.74 16.37 -1.95
N ASN A 73 -6.08 15.65 -2.86
CA ASN A 73 -6.34 15.79 -4.30
C ASN A 73 -7.78 15.42 -4.64
N CYS A 74 -8.32 14.35 -4.04
CA CYS A 74 -9.73 13.98 -4.16
C CYS A 74 -10.63 15.11 -3.68
N ALA A 75 -10.40 15.63 -2.47
CA ALA A 75 -11.23 16.69 -1.89
C ALA A 75 -11.22 17.97 -2.75
N ILE A 76 -10.07 18.35 -3.30
CA ILE A 76 -9.94 19.48 -4.21
C ILE A 76 -10.70 19.23 -5.51
N LYS A 77 -10.54 18.05 -6.13
CA LYS A 77 -11.26 17.69 -7.35
C LYS A 77 -12.77 17.66 -7.16
N THR A 78 -13.22 17.14 -6.02
CA THR A 78 -14.65 17.13 -5.65
C THR A 78 -15.17 18.51 -5.25
N GLY A 79 -14.30 19.45 -4.88
CA GLY A 79 -14.71 20.78 -4.42
C GLY A 79 -15.24 20.78 -2.98
N VAL A 80 -14.82 19.83 -2.14
CA VAL A 80 -15.25 19.74 -0.75
C VAL A 80 -14.29 20.43 0.23
N GLU A 81 -14.84 21.03 1.27
CA GLU A 81 -14.06 21.65 2.35
C GLU A 81 -13.30 20.61 3.18
N THR A 82 -13.97 19.51 3.55
CA THR A 82 -13.36 18.34 4.17
C THR A 82 -14.00 17.07 3.61
N CYS A 83 -13.42 15.91 3.87
CA CYS A 83 -14.05 14.64 3.52
C CYS A 83 -15.44 14.47 4.15
N ALA A 84 -15.74 15.14 5.27
CA ALA A 84 -17.06 15.10 5.89
C ALA A 84 -18.15 15.70 4.97
N ASN A 85 -17.81 16.58 4.03
CA ASN A 85 -18.76 17.14 3.07
C ASN A 85 -19.02 16.21 1.87
N CYS A 86 -18.33 15.07 1.75
CA CYS A 86 -18.46 14.18 0.60
C CYS A 86 -19.64 13.20 0.75
N SER A 87 -20.39 12.91 -0.32
CA SER A 87 -21.51 11.96 -0.28
C SER A 87 -21.09 10.53 0.08
N VAL A 88 -19.88 10.11 -0.28
CA VAL A 88 -19.33 8.77 0.02
C VAL A 88 -18.59 8.68 1.37
N TYR A 89 -18.75 9.65 2.27
CA TYR A 89 -18.08 9.64 3.57
C TYR A 89 -18.62 8.55 4.52
N PRO A 90 -17.76 7.78 5.20
CA PRO A 90 -16.33 7.62 4.96
C PRO A 90 -16.04 6.61 3.84
N CYS A 91 -15.22 7.00 2.87
CA CYS A 91 -14.78 6.08 1.81
C CYS A 91 -13.59 5.22 2.27
N GLU A 92 -13.27 4.17 1.52
CA GLU A 92 -12.23 3.20 1.89
C GLU A 92 -10.85 3.83 2.05
N ALA A 93 -10.45 4.74 1.16
CA ALA A 93 -9.17 5.44 1.28
C ALA A 93 -9.04 6.25 2.57
N LEU A 94 -10.16 6.79 3.08
CA LEU A 94 -10.17 7.50 4.35
C LEU A 94 -10.11 6.53 5.53
N LYS A 95 -10.83 5.40 5.48
CA LYS A 95 -10.80 4.38 6.55
C LYS A 95 -9.41 3.77 6.75
N VAL A 96 -8.70 3.53 5.64
CA VAL A 96 -7.32 2.99 5.66
C VAL A 96 -6.32 4.01 6.21
N HIS A 97 -6.65 5.31 6.20
CA HIS A 97 -5.87 6.31 6.89
C HIS A 97 -6.07 6.17 8.41
N LYS A 98 -5.26 5.28 9.02
CA LYS A 98 -5.32 4.99 10.45
C LYS A 98 -4.90 6.24 11.25
N ASP A 99 -5.82 6.78 12.02
CA ASP A 99 -5.53 7.78 13.04
C ASP A 99 -4.75 7.15 14.21
N ILE A 100 -3.99 7.97 14.93
CA ILE A 100 -3.53 7.59 16.27
C ILE A 100 -4.64 7.93 17.28
N ASN A 101 -4.72 7.18 18.37
CA ASN A 101 -5.58 7.52 19.49
C ASN A 101 -4.81 7.41 20.81
N ARG A 102 -5.38 7.99 21.86
CA ARG A 102 -4.74 8.09 23.17
C ARG A 102 -4.44 6.71 23.77
N GLU A 103 -5.38 5.79 23.68
CA GLU A 103 -5.29 4.47 24.28
C GLU A 103 -4.18 3.62 23.64
N GLU A 104 -4.11 3.61 22.31
CA GLU A 104 -3.06 2.91 21.55
C GLU A 104 -1.66 3.47 21.88
N VAL A 105 -1.54 4.80 21.97
CA VAL A 105 -0.26 5.44 22.27
C VAL A 105 0.14 5.20 23.74
N ALA A 106 -0.79 5.28 24.68
CA ALA A 106 -0.55 5.01 26.10
C ALA A 106 -0.15 3.54 26.32
N SER A 107 -0.86 2.61 25.67
CA SER A 107 -0.56 1.18 25.71
C SER A 107 0.85 0.90 25.19
N ARG A 108 1.23 1.47 24.05
CA ARG A 108 2.57 1.32 23.49
C ARG A 108 3.67 1.91 24.37
N LEU A 109 3.40 3.04 25.03
CA LEU A 109 4.37 3.70 25.92
C LEU A 109 4.41 3.10 27.34
N GLY A 110 3.43 2.28 27.70
CA GLY A 110 3.30 1.72 29.05
C GLY A 110 3.00 2.77 30.14
N ALA A 111 2.49 3.94 29.74
CA ALA A 111 2.27 5.07 30.66
C ALA A 111 1.10 5.96 30.18
N PRO A 112 0.37 6.61 31.10
CA PRO A 112 -0.64 7.60 30.74
C PRO A 112 0.00 8.80 30.04
N ILE A 113 -0.72 9.38 29.07
CA ILE A 113 -0.25 10.54 28.31
C ILE A 113 -0.74 11.82 29.00
N PRO A 114 0.16 12.74 29.39
CA PRO A 114 -0.20 14.04 29.93
C PRO A 114 -1.16 14.80 29.01
N GLU A 115 -2.09 15.57 29.58
CA GLU A 115 -3.13 16.25 28.79
C GLU A 115 -2.56 17.22 27.75
N GLU A 116 -1.52 17.99 28.12
CA GLU A 116 -0.85 18.89 27.18
C GLU A 116 -0.27 18.14 25.97
N ASP A 117 0.35 17.00 26.22
CA ASP A 117 0.96 16.18 25.18
C ASP A 117 -0.09 15.51 24.29
N TYR A 118 -1.22 15.08 24.88
CA TYR A 118 -2.37 14.57 24.13
C TYR A 118 -2.91 15.63 23.17
N LEU A 119 -3.22 16.84 23.67
CA LEU A 119 -3.76 17.95 22.88
C LEU A 119 -2.79 18.47 21.81
N THR A 120 -1.49 18.21 21.95
CA THR A 120 -0.46 18.70 21.01
C THR A 120 -0.06 17.64 19.98
N PHE A 121 0.09 16.39 20.39
CA PHE A 121 0.72 15.34 19.59
C PHE A 121 -0.19 14.17 19.25
N ILE A 122 -1.43 14.13 19.74
CA ILE A 122 -2.34 13.01 19.50
C ILE A 122 -3.68 13.49 18.97
N GLU A 123 -4.41 14.28 19.75
CA GLU A 123 -5.74 14.80 19.38
C GLU A 123 -5.76 15.45 17.99
N PRO A 124 -4.76 16.27 17.58
CA PRO A 124 -4.80 16.90 16.27
C PRO A 124 -4.79 15.90 15.11
N TYR A 125 -4.36 14.66 15.36
CA TYR A 125 -4.26 13.58 14.40
C TYR A 125 -5.43 12.58 14.48
N GLU A 126 -6.42 12.80 15.34
CA GLU A 126 -7.68 12.04 15.39
C GLU A 126 -8.65 12.48 14.28
N GLY A 127 -8.19 12.44 13.03
CA GLY A 127 -8.88 13.05 11.89
C GLY A 127 -10.30 12.52 11.66
N LEU A 128 -10.54 11.21 11.82
CA LEU A 128 -11.87 10.61 11.68
C LEU A 128 -12.82 11.11 12.77
N ASN A 129 -12.35 11.33 13.99
CA ASN A 129 -13.19 11.87 15.07
C ASN A 129 -13.63 13.29 14.74
N HIS A 130 -12.70 14.13 14.27
CA HIS A 130 -13.02 15.48 13.80
C HIS A 130 -13.98 15.46 12.62
N LEU A 131 -13.76 14.60 11.63
CA LEU A 131 -14.66 14.50 10.47
C LEU A 131 -16.06 14.01 10.87
N LYS A 132 -16.18 13.10 11.85
CA LYS A 132 -17.48 12.65 12.38
C LYS A 132 -18.22 13.82 13.01
N ALA A 133 -17.54 14.61 13.84
CA ALA A 133 -18.13 15.80 14.46
C ALA A 133 -18.56 16.84 13.43
N ILE A 134 -17.69 17.14 12.45
CA ILE A 134 -18.01 18.04 11.34
C ILE A 134 -19.23 17.51 10.58
N ARG A 135 -19.23 16.23 10.16
CA ARG A 135 -20.34 15.60 9.43
C ARG A 135 -21.67 15.73 10.15
N ALA A 136 -21.68 15.51 11.48
CA ALA A 136 -22.89 15.61 12.29
C ALA A 136 -23.49 17.04 12.31
N SER A 137 -22.66 18.06 12.10
CA SER A 137 -23.09 19.47 12.03
C SER A 137 -23.52 19.94 10.64
N LEU A 138 -23.28 19.15 9.58
CA LEU A 138 -23.56 19.57 8.21
C LEU A 138 -25.04 19.43 7.86
N LYS A 139 -25.59 20.43 7.16
CA LYS A 139 -26.89 20.34 6.51
C LYS A 139 -26.81 19.51 5.23
N PRO A 140 -27.91 18.89 4.78
CA PRO A 140 -27.93 18.12 3.52
C PRO A 140 -27.38 18.88 2.30
N VAL A 141 -27.66 20.19 2.20
CA VAL A 141 -27.18 21.06 1.11
C VAL A 141 -25.64 21.24 1.09
N GLN A 142 -24.97 20.96 2.21
CA GLN A 142 -23.51 21.03 2.32
C GLN A 142 -22.82 19.70 1.96
N ILE A 143 -23.61 18.66 1.65
CA ILE A 143 -23.11 17.39 1.17
C ILE A 143 -22.99 17.44 -0.35
N VAL A 144 -21.76 17.30 -0.83
CA VAL A 144 -21.39 17.37 -2.24
C VAL A 144 -21.22 15.95 -2.78
N GLU A 145 -21.80 15.71 -3.95
CA GLU A 145 -21.66 14.43 -4.63
C GLU A 145 -20.19 14.19 -5.02
N ALA A 146 -19.69 12.99 -4.72
CA ALA A 146 -18.32 12.62 -5.05
C ALA A 146 -18.09 12.68 -6.56
N VAL A 147 -16.94 13.23 -6.98
CA VAL A 147 -16.55 13.18 -8.39
C VAL A 147 -16.38 11.72 -8.79
N LYS A 148 -17.26 11.28 -9.69
CA LYS A 148 -17.17 9.98 -10.33
C LYS A 148 -15.89 9.95 -11.14
N VAL A 149 -15.06 8.97 -10.86
CA VAL A 149 -13.84 8.76 -11.62
C VAL A 149 -14.15 7.74 -12.70
N PRO A 150 -13.74 7.97 -13.96
CA PRO A 150 -13.94 6.99 -15.00
C PRO A 150 -13.35 5.65 -14.56
N HIS A 151 -14.12 4.58 -14.71
CA HIS A 151 -13.61 3.23 -14.57
C HIS A 151 -12.38 3.11 -15.47
N LEU A 152 -11.25 2.69 -14.90
CA LEU A 152 -10.14 2.20 -15.71
C LEU A 152 -10.72 1.08 -16.55
N LYS A 153 -10.91 1.29 -17.86
CA LYS A 153 -11.24 0.19 -18.78
C LYS A 153 -10.18 -0.89 -18.55
N SER A 154 -10.57 -1.99 -17.95
CA SER A 154 -9.68 -3.14 -17.85
C SER A 154 -9.49 -3.64 -19.27
N GLY A 155 -8.27 -3.55 -19.81
CA GLY A 155 -7.92 -4.17 -21.08
C GLY A 155 -7.81 -5.69 -20.97
N ILE A 156 -8.48 -6.27 -19.99
CA ILE A 156 -8.43 -7.69 -19.69
C ILE A 156 -9.37 -8.35 -20.68
N ILE A 157 -8.80 -9.27 -21.45
CA ILE A 157 -9.54 -10.07 -22.41
C ILE A 157 -9.85 -11.43 -21.78
N ASP A 158 -10.82 -12.12 -22.37
CA ASP A 158 -11.16 -13.48 -21.96
C ASP A 158 -9.97 -14.43 -22.14
N PHE A 159 -9.96 -15.51 -21.35
CA PHE A 159 -8.94 -16.53 -21.44
C PHE A 159 -8.94 -17.15 -22.85
N PRO A 160 -7.78 -17.28 -23.51
CA PRO A 160 -7.72 -17.78 -24.88
C PRO A 160 -8.19 -19.23 -25.01
N GLU A 161 -8.92 -19.50 -26.09
CA GLU A 161 -9.34 -20.84 -26.49
C GLU A 161 -8.25 -21.55 -27.32
N ASP A 162 -8.41 -22.86 -27.51
CA ASP A 162 -7.58 -23.74 -28.35
C ASP A 162 -6.08 -23.71 -28.00
N LEU A 163 -5.76 -23.79 -26.71
CA LEU A 163 -4.37 -23.86 -26.24
C LEU A 163 -3.81 -25.30 -26.34
N PRO A 164 -2.52 -25.47 -26.68
CA PRO A 164 -1.86 -26.77 -26.72
C PRO A 164 -1.46 -27.24 -25.30
N LEU A 165 -2.43 -27.29 -24.38
CA LEU A 165 -2.25 -27.61 -22.97
C LEU A 165 -3.15 -28.78 -22.56
N THR A 166 -2.74 -29.54 -21.55
CA THR A 166 -3.61 -30.52 -20.90
C THR A 166 -4.78 -29.85 -20.17
N GLU A 167 -5.79 -30.62 -19.78
CA GLU A 167 -6.93 -30.11 -19.01
C GLU A 167 -6.48 -29.51 -17.66
N ASP A 168 -5.57 -30.18 -16.96
CA ASP A 168 -5.02 -29.72 -15.67
C ASP A 168 -4.20 -28.43 -15.81
N GLU A 169 -3.35 -28.34 -16.84
CA GLU A 169 -2.61 -27.11 -17.14
C GLU A 169 -3.54 -25.97 -17.50
N THR A 170 -4.56 -26.25 -18.31
CA THR A 170 -5.59 -25.26 -18.68
C THR A 170 -6.33 -24.75 -17.45
N ALA A 171 -6.70 -25.64 -16.53
CA ALA A 171 -7.34 -25.25 -15.27
C ALA A 171 -6.42 -24.37 -14.41
N ALA A 172 -5.13 -24.71 -14.30
CA ALA A 172 -4.14 -23.93 -13.56
C ALA A 172 -3.95 -22.51 -14.14
N PHE A 173 -3.82 -22.38 -15.46
CA PHE A 173 -3.70 -21.08 -16.12
C PHE A 173 -4.99 -20.26 -16.06
N LYS A 174 -6.18 -20.91 -16.10
CA LYS A 174 -7.46 -20.23 -15.88
C LYS A 174 -7.58 -19.68 -14.47
N ALA A 175 -7.19 -20.44 -13.45
CA ALA A 175 -7.17 -19.95 -12.07
C ALA A 175 -6.21 -18.75 -11.91
N LEU A 176 -5.02 -18.82 -12.52
CA LEU A 176 -4.08 -17.70 -12.55
C LEU A 176 -4.66 -16.47 -13.28
N HIS A 177 -5.31 -16.66 -14.43
CA HIS A 177 -5.97 -15.58 -15.17
C HIS A 177 -7.04 -14.92 -14.33
N GLN A 178 -7.87 -15.70 -13.65
CA GLN A 178 -8.92 -15.19 -12.76
C GLN A 178 -8.34 -14.39 -11.59
N LEU A 179 -7.28 -14.88 -10.95
CA LEU A 179 -6.57 -14.17 -9.88
C LEU A 179 -6.04 -12.81 -10.35
N LEU A 180 -5.26 -12.80 -11.43
CA LEU A 180 -4.66 -11.59 -12.00
C LEU A 180 -5.74 -10.61 -12.50
N SER A 181 -6.84 -11.14 -13.04
CA SER A 181 -7.96 -10.34 -13.52
C SER A 181 -8.69 -9.66 -12.38
N THR A 182 -9.00 -10.40 -11.32
CA THR A 182 -9.70 -9.90 -10.12
C THR A 182 -8.91 -8.78 -9.44
N ILE A 183 -7.59 -8.93 -9.30
CA ILE A 183 -6.70 -7.87 -8.79
C ILE A 183 -6.73 -6.62 -9.69
N SER A 184 -6.98 -6.80 -10.98
CA SER A 184 -6.91 -5.73 -11.97
C SER A 184 -8.21 -4.94 -12.16
N THR A 185 -9.36 -5.54 -11.86
CA THR A 185 -10.71 -4.98 -12.08
C THR A 185 -11.35 -4.28 -10.88
N ILE A 186 -10.63 -4.10 -9.76
CA ILE A 186 -11.19 -3.47 -8.56
C ILE A 186 -11.72 -2.06 -8.88
N THR A 187 -12.97 -1.80 -8.50
CA THR A 187 -13.66 -0.51 -8.74
C THR A 187 -13.52 0.42 -7.54
N ALA A 188 -13.69 1.73 -7.78
CA ALA A 188 -13.55 2.77 -6.77
C ALA A 188 -14.79 3.65 -6.74
N ASP A 189 -15.20 4.04 -5.53
CA ASP A 189 -16.29 4.98 -5.24
C ASP A 189 -15.84 6.45 -5.18
N SER A 190 -14.53 6.69 -5.13
CA SER A 190 -13.93 8.02 -5.07
C SER A 190 -12.56 8.07 -5.72
N TYR A 191 -12.10 9.29 -6.04
CA TYR A 191 -10.75 9.53 -6.55
C TYR A 191 -9.64 9.08 -5.59
N ALA A 192 -9.83 9.31 -4.29
CA ALA A 192 -8.89 8.84 -3.27
C ALA A 192 -8.80 7.30 -3.27
N THR A 193 -9.95 6.62 -3.29
CA THR A 193 -10.02 5.16 -3.38
C THR A 193 -9.35 4.65 -4.66
N GLN A 194 -9.57 5.30 -5.80
CA GLN A 194 -8.94 4.90 -7.06
C GLN A 194 -7.42 5.04 -7.06
N GLU A 195 -6.87 6.16 -6.57
CA GLU A 195 -5.42 6.31 -6.48
C GLU A 195 -4.80 5.28 -5.53
N MET A 196 -5.46 5.02 -4.38
CA MET A 196 -5.03 4.00 -3.43
C MET A 196 -5.02 2.61 -4.08
N LEU A 197 -6.13 2.22 -4.72
CA LEU A 197 -6.26 0.93 -5.39
C LEU A 197 -5.28 0.78 -6.56
N SER A 198 -5.00 1.85 -7.31
CA SER A 198 -4.02 1.81 -8.40
C SER A 198 -2.62 1.48 -7.88
N ARG A 199 -2.21 2.07 -6.75
CA ARG A 199 -0.91 1.77 -6.11
C ARG A 199 -0.87 0.35 -5.57
N ARG A 200 -1.96 -0.07 -4.91
CA ARG A 200 -2.12 -1.43 -4.38
C ARG A 200 -2.01 -2.48 -5.49
N ARG A 201 -2.78 -2.32 -6.56
CA ARG A 201 -2.74 -3.17 -7.76
C ARG A 201 -1.35 -3.26 -8.36
N GLN A 202 -0.67 -2.12 -8.53
CA GLN A 202 0.69 -2.12 -9.05
C GLN A 202 1.65 -2.90 -8.15
N TYR A 203 1.54 -2.74 -6.83
CA TYR A 203 2.33 -3.51 -5.87
C TYR A 203 2.02 -5.01 -5.96
N PHE A 204 0.75 -5.42 -5.93
CA PHE A 204 0.33 -6.83 -6.02
C PHE A 204 0.81 -7.51 -7.30
N LEU A 205 0.56 -6.91 -8.46
CA LEU A 205 0.96 -7.49 -9.74
C LEU A 205 2.48 -7.58 -9.87
N LYS A 206 3.21 -6.59 -9.33
CA LYS A 206 4.68 -6.60 -9.33
C LYS A 206 5.26 -7.62 -8.36
N LEU A 207 4.59 -7.86 -7.22
CA LEU A 207 4.95 -8.93 -6.29
C LEU A 207 4.75 -10.30 -6.92
N LEU A 208 3.59 -10.55 -7.54
CA LEU A 208 3.30 -11.79 -8.27
C LEU A 208 4.29 -12.03 -9.41
N TRP A 209 4.59 -10.98 -10.19
CA TRP A 209 5.63 -11.04 -11.24
C TRP A 209 7.00 -11.43 -10.67
N MET A 210 7.42 -10.79 -9.57
CA MET A 210 8.71 -11.08 -8.94
C MET A 210 8.79 -12.54 -8.49
N PHE A 211 7.75 -13.06 -7.82
CA PHE A 211 7.72 -14.46 -7.43
C PHE A 211 7.69 -15.41 -8.63
N GLY A 212 6.92 -15.08 -9.68
CA GLY A 212 6.88 -15.88 -10.90
C GLY A 212 8.28 -16.02 -11.51
N LEU A 213 9.00 -14.91 -11.67
CA LEU A 213 10.30 -14.93 -12.35
C LEU A 213 11.43 -15.46 -11.45
N TYR A 214 11.52 -14.96 -10.20
CA TYR A 214 12.67 -15.19 -9.33
C TYR A 214 12.40 -16.09 -8.13
N GLY A 215 11.14 -16.45 -7.88
CA GLY A 215 10.79 -17.32 -6.75
C GLY A 215 11.28 -18.74 -6.98
N GLU A 216 11.83 -19.35 -5.93
CA GLU A 216 12.24 -20.75 -5.91
C GLU A 216 11.21 -21.57 -5.14
N PHE A 217 10.89 -22.78 -5.62
CA PHE A 217 9.98 -23.66 -4.90
C PHE A 217 10.64 -24.20 -3.64
N LYS A 218 9.90 -24.14 -2.54
CA LYS A 218 10.28 -24.80 -1.29
C LYS A 218 9.19 -25.79 -0.90
N GLU A 219 9.59 -27.05 -0.77
CA GLU A 219 8.76 -28.12 -0.22
C GLU A 219 8.85 -28.09 1.32
N ASP A 220 8.22 -27.08 1.92
CA ASP A 220 7.81 -27.15 3.34
C ASP A 220 6.31 -27.54 3.39
N HIS A 221 5.71 -27.64 4.59
CA HIS A 221 4.30 -28.03 4.81
C HIS A 221 3.23 -27.33 3.93
N LYS A 222 3.57 -26.23 3.25
CA LYS A 222 2.78 -25.61 2.18
C LYS A 222 3.67 -25.37 0.96
N PHE A 223 3.26 -25.89 -0.21
CA PHE A 223 3.94 -25.64 -1.48
C PHE A 223 3.96 -24.14 -1.77
N SER A 224 5.15 -23.53 -1.72
CA SER A 224 5.32 -22.08 -1.77
C SER A 224 6.52 -21.68 -2.62
N LEU A 225 6.48 -20.44 -3.10
CA LEU A 225 7.62 -19.77 -3.70
C LEU A 225 8.34 -18.93 -2.64
N VAL A 226 9.66 -18.95 -2.67
CA VAL A 226 10.52 -18.20 -1.76
C VAL A 226 11.39 -17.25 -2.58
N SER A 227 11.53 -16.01 -2.10
CA SER A 227 12.46 -15.04 -2.68
C SER A 227 13.25 -14.34 -1.58
N ASP A 228 14.54 -14.11 -1.82
CA ASP A 228 15.40 -13.43 -0.86
C ASP A 228 15.20 -11.91 -0.87
N GLY A 229 15.60 -11.26 0.22
CA GLY A 229 15.42 -9.82 0.40
C GLY A 229 16.18 -8.95 -0.60
N GLU A 230 17.29 -9.40 -1.18
CA GLU A 230 18.01 -8.62 -2.20
C GLU A 230 17.20 -8.56 -3.48
N THR A 231 16.72 -9.72 -3.95
CA THR A 231 15.84 -9.83 -5.11
C THR A 231 14.60 -8.95 -4.96
N TYR A 232 13.92 -9.00 -3.80
CA TYR A 232 12.76 -8.14 -3.53
C TYR A 232 13.09 -6.64 -3.63
N LEU A 233 14.21 -6.21 -3.03
CA LEU A 233 14.62 -4.81 -3.02
C LEU A 233 15.05 -4.33 -4.42
N ASP A 234 15.70 -5.19 -5.21
CA ASP A 234 16.10 -4.90 -6.59
C ASP A 234 14.88 -4.67 -7.50
N GLN A 235 13.74 -5.28 -7.17
CA GLN A 235 12.50 -5.00 -7.87
C GLN A 235 11.93 -3.62 -7.54
N ASN A 236 12.48 -2.81 -6.63
CA ASN A 236 11.87 -1.54 -6.20
C ASN A 236 10.42 -1.73 -5.73
N LEU A 237 10.18 -2.70 -4.86
CA LEU A 237 8.93 -2.89 -4.13
C LEU A 237 8.93 -2.02 -2.85
N GLU A 238 7.78 -1.93 -2.17
CA GLU A 238 7.63 -1.16 -0.92
C GLU A 238 8.60 -1.70 0.14
N GLY A 239 9.42 -0.83 0.71
CA GLY A 239 10.46 -1.22 1.67
C GLY A 239 10.08 -0.97 3.12
N LYS A 240 8.98 -0.27 3.39
CA LYS A 240 8.52 -0.02 4.76
C LYS A 240 7.78 -1.25 5.30
N GLN A 241 8.34 -1.92 6.31
CA GLN A 241 7.82 -3.21 6.80
C GLN A 241 6.33 -3.16 7.17
N SER A 242 5.88 -2.09 7.84
CA SER A 242 4.48 -1.96 8.22
C SER A 242 3.52 -1.91 7.03
N ARG A 243 3.94 -1.32 5.90
CA ARG A 243 3.14 -1.31 4.66
C ARG A 243 3.20 -2.65 3.92
N VAL A 244 4.36 -3.31 3.95
CA VAL A 244 4.49 -4.66 3.36
C VAL A 244 3.55 -5.64 4.05
N VAL A 245 3.53 -5.67 5.38
CA VAL A 245 2.60 -6.50 6.16
C VAL A 245 1.14 -6.14 5.88
N GLN A 246 0.82 -4.84 5.79
CA GLN A 246 -0.52 -4.42 5.41
C GLN A 246 -0.93 -4.95 4.03
N TYR A 247 -0.03 -4.89 3.04
CA TYR A 247 -0.31 -5.44 1.71
C TYR A 247 -0.45 -6.96 1.72
N PHE A 248 0.34 -7.67 2.53
CA PHE A 248 0.22 -9.12 2.68
C PHE A 248 -1.12 -9.52 3.29
N GLU A 249 -1.62 -8.76 4.27
CA GLU A 249 -2.95 -9.00 4.84
C GLU A 249 -4.05 -8.83 3.79
N LEU A 250 -3.98 -7.76 2.99
CA LEU A 250 -4.95 -7.48 1.93
C LEU A 250 -4.91 -8.50 0.79
N LEU A 251 -3.76 -9.13 0.54
CA LEU A 251 -3.60 -10.16 -0.48
C LEU A 251 -4.38 -11.45 -0.14
N LYS A 252 -4.67 -11.69 1.15
CA LYS A 252 -5.48 -12.83 1.58
C LYS A 252 -6.91 -12.79 1.03
N GLU A 253 -7.45 -11.60 0.74
CA GLU A 253 -8.75 -11.45 0.07
C GLU A 253 -8.78 -12.07 -1.34
N TYR A 254 -7.60 -12.27 -1.94
CA TYR A 254 -7.39 -12.89 -3.24
C TYR A 254 -6.79 -14.30 -3.10
N GLY A 255 -6.83 -14.90 -1.90
CA GLY A 255 -6.23 -16.20 -1.59
C GLY A 255 -4.72 -16.28 -1.77
N VAL A 256 -4.02 -15.12 -1.78
CA VAL A 256 -2.57 -15.03 -1.85
C VAL A 256 -2.03 -14.84 -0.43
N HIS A 257 -1.25 -15.80 0.06
CA HIS A 257 -0.65 -15.78 1.39
C HIS A 257 0.84 -15.51 1.28
N CYS A 258 1.29 -14.39 1.84
CA CYS A 258 2.70 -14.04 1.89
C CYS A 258 3.17 -13.87 3.32
N ASP A 259 4.37 -14.38 3.63
CA ASP A 259 5.04 -14.16 4.90
C ASP A 259 6.39 -13.49 4.71
N LEU A 260 6.79 -12.70 5.69
CA LEU A 260 8.08 -12.01 5.76
C LEU A 260 8.90 -12.65 6.86
N VAL A 261 9.96 -13.35 6.48
CA VAL A 261 10.72 -14.21 7.39
C VAL A 261 12.13 -13.66 7.61
N PRO A 262 12.43 -13.10 8.79
CA PRO A 262 13.76 -12.61 9.11
C PRO A 262 14.73 -13.76 9.40
N LEU A 263 15.97 -13.66 8.90
CA LEU A 263 17.05 -14.63 9.20
C LEU A 263 17.88 -14.18 10.41
N GLY A 264 17.21 -13.67 11.45
CA GLY A 264 17.78 -13.17 12.69
C GLY A 264 17.67 -11.66 12.88
N ASP A 265 18.24 -11.16 13.98
CA ASP A 265 18.06 -9.77 14.41
C ASP A 265 18.68 -8.73 13.47
N GLY A 266 18.16 -7.51 13.54
CA GLY A 266 18.69 -6.34 12.82
C GLY A 266 18.33 -6.30 11.34
N TRP A 267 17.30 -7.03 10.93
CA TRP A 267 16.75 -7.09 9.56
C TRP A 267 15.91 -5.87 9.16
N LEU A 268 15.57 -5.02 10.14
CA LEU A 268 15.00 -3.69 9.92
C LEU A 268 16.02 -2.61 10.26
N LEU A 269 16.01 -1.54 9.47
CA LEU A 269 16.64 -0.27 9.85
C LEU A 269 15.88 0.34 11.04
N PRO A 270 16.51 1.19 11.87
CA PRO A 270 15.82 1.88 12.97
C PRO A 270 14.59 2.67 12.52
N SER A 271 14.57 3.09 11.26
CA SER A 271 13.44 3.74 10.61
C SER A 271 12.30 2.78 10.25
N GLY A 272 12.37 1.48 10.54
CA GLY A 272 11.37 0.45 10.20
C GLY A 272 11.33 0.04 8.73
N TRP A 273 12.38 0.34 7.97
CA TRP A 273 12.55 -0.09 6.58
C TRP A 273 13.28 -1.43 6.52
N LEU A 274 12.93 -2.27 5.56
CA LEU A 274 13.60 -3.52 5.24
C LEU A 274 15.07 -3.26 4.91
N ARG A 275 15.96 -4.06 5.49
CA ARG A 275 17.39 -3.84 5.40
C ARG A 275 18.02 -4.68 4.29
N ARG A 276 18.85 -4.05 3.47
CA ARG A 276 19.76 -4.73 2.53
C ARG A 276 20.95 -5.36 3.28
N LYS A 277 21.44 -6.50 2.82
CA LYS A 277 22.70 -7.09 3.29
C LYS A 277 23.85 -6.10 3.09
N THR A 278 24.78 -6.10 4.04
CA THR A 278 26.00 -5.30 4.03
C THR A 278 27.16 -6.16 4.53
N LYS A 279 28.40 -5.70 4.34
CA LYS A 279 29.58 -6.39 4.92
C LYS A 279 29.47 -6.59 6.44
N LYS A 280 28.82 -5.66 7.15
CA LYS A 280 28.64 -5.70 8.60
C LYS A 280 27.39 -6.49 9.05
N TRP A 281 26.46 -6.77 8.14
CA TRP A 281 25.22 -7.49 8.44
C TRP A 281 24.81 -8.30 7.20
N ASN A 282 25.04 -9.60 7.22
CA ASN A 282 24.90 -10.50 6.07
C ASN A 282 23.78 -11.55 6.23
N LYS A 283 23.03 -11.50 7.33
CA LYS A 283 21.96 -12.45 7.65
C LYS A 283 20.82 -12.44 6.62
N GLY A 284 20.31 -11.26 6.30
CA GLY A 284 19.20 -11.10 5.35
C GLY A 284 17.84 -11.48 5.92
N TRP A 285 16.89 -11.64 5.01
CA TRP A 285 15.51 -12.05 5.23
C TRP A 285 14.99 -12.59 3.91
N PHE A 286 13.89 -13.34 3.95
CA PHE A 286 13.20 -13.81 2.75
C PHE A 286 11.70 -13.56 2.88
N ILE A 287 11.01 -13.70 1.76
CA ILE A 287 9.55 -13.72 1.70
C ILE A 287 9.09 -15.02 1.08
N THR A 288 7.93 -15.49 1.53
CA THR A 288 7.25 -16.65 0.97
C THR A 288 5.95 -16.20 0.31
N MET A 289 5.47 -16.98 -0.65
CA MET A 289 4.14 -16.85 -1.22
C MET A 289 3.54 -18.21 -1.52
N ALA A 290 2.31 -18.42 -1.07
CA ALA A 290 1.47 -19.55 -1.41
C ALA A 290 0.12 -19.06 -1.93
N LEU A 291 -0.55 -19.91 -2.71
CA LEU A 291 -1.94 -19.73 -3.11
C LEU A 291 -2.78 -20.74 -2.35
N ASP A 292 -3.95 -20.32 -1.86
CA ASP A 292 -4.95 -21.24 -1.37
C ASP A 292 -5.67 -21.98 -2.52
N ASP A 293 -6.49 -22.96 -2.16
CA ASP A 293 -7.22 -23.77 -3.14
C ASP A 293 -8.25 -22.94 -3.93
N THR A 294 -8.79 -21.87 -3.34
CA THR A 294 -9.74 -20.96 -4.03
C THR A 294 -9.07 -20.17 -5.16
N SER A 295 -7.74 -20.00 -5.06
CA SER A 295 -6.90 -19.30 -6.03
C SER A 295 -6.07 -20.25 -6.89
N GLY A 296 -6.44 -21.54 -6.90
CA GLY A 296 -5.83 -22.58 -7.74
C GLY A 296 -4.57 -23.25 -7.16
N GLY A 297 -4.21 -22.95 -5.91
CA GLY A 297 -3.21 -23.68 -5.14
C GLY A 297 -1.83 -23.82 -5.81
N SER A 298 -1.17 -24.96 -5.55
CA SER A 298 0.13 -25.30 -6.14
C SER A 298 0.15 -25.28 -7.68
N PRO A 299 -0.86 -25.82 -8.39
CA PRO A 299 -0.91 -25.75 -9.85
C PRO A 299 -0.88 -24.32 -10.39
N ALA A 300 -1.68 -23.40 -9.84
CA ALA A 300 -1.67 -22.00 -10.26
C ALA A 300 -0.34 -21.30 -9.93
N LEU A 301 0.33 -21.69 -8.85
CA LEU A 301 1.66 -21.19 -8.49
C LEU A 301 2.73 -21.62 -9.51
N LYS A 302 2.65 -22.86 -10.01
CA LYS A 302 3.49 -23.35 -11.11
C LYS A 302 3.18 -22.64 -12.42
N ALA A 303 1.90 -22.44 -12.73
CA ALA A 303 1.46 -21.67 -13.88
C ALA A 303 1.98 -20.23 -13.85
N LEU A 304 2.00 -19.58 -12.68
CA LEU A 304 2.54 -18.22 -12.51
C LEU A 304 4.02 -18.15 -12.90
N LYS A 305 4.82 -19.13 -12.43
CA LYS A 305 6.24 -19.21 -12.77
C LYS A 305 6.44 -19.43 -14.27
N SER A 306 5.74 -20.41 -14.86
CA SER A 306 5.81 -20.68 -16.31
C SER A 306 5.41 -19.44 -17.14
N TYR A 307 4.30 -18.79 -16.78
CA TYR A 307 3.82 -17.60 -17.48
C TYR A 307 4.84 -16.45 -17.42
N ALA A 308 5.38 -16.16 -16.23
CA ALA A 308 6.34 -15.08 -16.06
C ALA A 308 7.64 -15.34 -16.84
N THR A 309 8.16 -16.57 -16.79
CA THR A 309 9.36 -16.98 -17.54
C THR A 309 9.14 -16.85 -19.05
N ASN A 310 8.04 -17.39 -19.59
CA ASN A 310 7.76 -17.32 -21.03
C ASN A 310 7.64 -15.87 -21.53
N LEU A 311 7.04 -14.99 -20.72
CA LEU A 311 6.97 -13.57 -21.04
C LEU A 311 8.36 -12.91 -21.00
N ASP A 312 9.18 -13.22 -19.99
CA ASP A 312 10.53 -12.67 -19.86
C ASP A 312 11.44 -13.11 -21.01
N GLU A 313 11.41 -14.39 -21.39
CA GLU A 313 12.18 -14.91 -22.52
C GLU A 313 11.80 -14.24 -23.84
N LYS A 314 10.50 -14.02 -24.08
CA LYS A 314 10.03 -13.44 -25.33
C LYS A 314 10.20 -11.93 -25.40
N TYR A 315 9.89 -11.22 -24.32
CA TYR A 315 9.76 -9.76 -24.33
C TYR A 315 10.83 -9.03 -23.51
N GLY A 316 11.65 -9.75 -22.74
CA GLY A 316 12.72 -9.23 -21.89
C GLY A 316 12.24 -8.05 -21.03
N LYS A 317 12.89 -6.89 -21.16
CA LYS A 317 12.56 -5.67 -20.42
C LYS A 317 11.10 -5.20 -20.55
N LYS A 318 10.36 -5.66 -21.58
CA LYS A 318 8.94 -5.34 -21.78
C LYS A 318 7.99 -6.38 -21.20
N ALA A 319 8.48 -7.51 -20.69
CA ALA A 319 7.69 -8.65 -20.25
C ALA A 319 6.65 -8.29 -19.19
N PHE A 320 7.04 -7.50 -18.18
CA PHE A 320 6.09 -7.05 -17.15
C PHE A 320 4.90 -6.27 -17.75
N ARG A 321 5.08 -5.51 -18.85
CA ARG A 321 3.96 -4.82 -19.51
C ARG A 321 2.95 -5.82 -20.11
N TYR A 322 3.41 -6.95 -20.61
CA TYR A 322 2.54 -8.01 -21.12
C TYR A 322 1.91 -8.81 -19.97
N PHE A 323 2.64 -9.03 -18.88
CA PHE A 323 2.09 -9.63 -17.66
C PHE A 323 0.86 -8.86 -17.15
N LEU A 324 0.94 -7.52 -17.14
CA LEU A 324 -0.16 -6.63 -16.73
C LEU A 324 -1.41 -6.69 -17.63
N LYS A 325 -1.31 -7.23 -18.86
CA LYS A 325 -2.47 -7.41 -19.74
C LYS A 325 -3.29 -8.64 -19.38
N THR A 326 -2.65 -9.64 -18.75
CA THR A 326 -3.29 -10.91 -18.37
C THR A 326 -3.97 -11.58 -19.58
N ASP A 327 -3.45 -11.39 -20.79
CA ASP A 327 -4.10 -11.88 -22.01
C ASP A 327 -3.86 -13.37 -22.28
N MET A 328 -2.87 -13.96 -21.60
CA MET A 328 -2.45 -15.36 -21.70
C MET A 328 -2.15 -15.83 -23.14
N GLN A 329 -2.01 -14.92 -24.12
CA GLN A 329 -1.83 -15.28 -25.53
C GLN A 329 -0.49 -15.97 -25.79
N ILE A 330 0.50 -15.73 -24.92
CA ILE A 330 1.81 -16.41 -24.98
C ILE A 330 1.69 -17.93 -24.90
N LEU A 331 0.62 -18.46 -24.29
CA LEU A 331 0.41 -19.90 -24.12
C LEU A 331 0.07 -20.62 -25.44
N LYS A 332 -0.28 -19.88 -26.50
CA LYS A 332 -0.45 -20.44 -27.87
C LYS A 332 0.88 -20.83 -28.49
N GLU A 333 1.97 -20.24 -28.03
CA GLU A 333 3.31 -20.59 -28.47
C GLU A 333 3.78 -21.79 -27.66
N LYS A 334 4.51 -22.70 -28.31
CA LYS A 334 4.95 -23.95 -27.69
C LYS A 334 5.76 -23.63 -26.43
N ILE A 335 5.18 -23.88 -25.25
CA ILE A 335 5.82 -23.64 -23.96
C ILE A 335 7.08 -24.50 -23.88
N ARG A 336 8.25 -23.87 -23.82
CA ARG A 336 9.51 -24.55 -23.51
C ARG A 336 9.70 -24.50 -21.99
N GLY A 337 9.17 -25.47 -21.27
CA GLY A 337 9.39 -25.56 -19.83
C GLY A 337 8.43 -26.51 -19.14
N ASP A 338 8.90 -27.74 -18.98
CA ASP A 338 8.29 -28.86 -18.26
C ASP A 338 7.45 -28.47 -17.03
N LEU A 339 6.14 -28.75 -17.09
CA LEU A 339 5.32 -29.02 -15.90
C LEU A 339 5.37 -30.50 -15.49
N SER A 340 6.13 -31.33 -16.23
CA SER A 340 6.36 -32.74 -16.00
C SER A 340 7.83 -33.06 -15.68
N ASP A 341 8.04 -33.96 -14.72
CA ASP A 341 9.31 -34.62 -14.37
C ASP A 341 10.31 -33.84 -13.48
N LYS A 342 10.16 -34.04 -12.17
CA LYS A 342 11.22 -34.69 -11.40
C LYS A 342 10.68 -36.00 -10.83
N ARG A 343 11.06 -37.12 -11.44
CA ARG A 343 11.10 -38.43 -10.79
C ARG A 343 12.24 -38.50 -9.80
#